data_AF-A0A2V6QN15-F1
#
_entry.id   AF-A0A2V6QN15-F1
#
_cell.length_a   1.000
_cell.length_b   1.000
_cell.length_c   1.000
_cell.angle_alpha   90.00
_cell.angle_beta   90.00
_cell.angle_gamma   90.00
#
_symmetry.space_group_name_H-M   'P 1'
#
loop_
_entity.id
_entity.type
_entity.pdbx_description
1 polymer ?
#
loop_
_entity_poly.entity_id
_entity_poly.type
_entity_poly.pdbx_seq_one_letter_code
_entity_poly.pdbx_strand_id
1 'polypeptide(L)'
;MKRRTISMLYRSLSVLAVAIGLLAMSAIAASAGTVNISVGTQCLPCTYSITVFGEIHQPGTTLTVHTTVHFTSQSTGIVTTVDRDISVTGDANGQYNVTVPDIPSPVDCTDTFDVSAEAMLMFPGGFIASGSFTGATLGGCSPPQGKTFSIGPSSMEGHLLIRPGDWISGGYSFKFVNGGHAASTVTVSSTLTLPFRCADGTTGQFVINLGTHDYFVPAGNTDWQPTGDANSVLSWAGSGLAPAGCGPGNIMDNSKGAIFEATVSQNPDTGSLLNWRFKYRDPNAKGKGNVNCLDTTDPRRNKADVCGASWSETVRDP
;
A
#
# COMPACT_ATOMS: atom_id res chain seq x y z
N MET A 1 89.41 -12.55 -30.37
CA MET A 1 89.54 -11.21 -29.74
C MET A 1 88.33 -11.04 -28.81
N LYS A 2 88.56 -10.84 -27.49
CA LYS A 2 87.62 -10.70 -26.34
C LYS A 2 86.64 -11.88 -26.06
N ARG A 3 86.88 -12.75 -25.07
CA ARG A 3 86.73 -12.68 -23.58
C ARG A 3 85.28 -12.73 -23.06
N ARG A 4 85.06 -13.74 -22.19
CA ARG A 4 84.36 -13.70 -20.86
C ARG A 4 82.83 -13.62 -20.86
N THR A 5 82.05 -14.24 -19.96
CA THR A 5 82.19 -15.33 -18.96
C THR A 5 80.79 -15.53 -18.34
N ILE A 6 80.49 -16.74 -17.86
CA ILE A 6 79.73 -17.06 -16.61
C ILE A 6 78.27 -16.61 -16.53
N SER A 7 77.35 -17.57 -16.40
CA SER A 7 76.73 -17.90 -15.11
C SER A 7 75.73 -19.04 -15.23
N MET A 8 76.03 -20.13 -14.52
CA MET A 8 75.06 -21.10 -14.01
C MET A 8 73.86 -20.40 -13.37
N LEU A 9 72.64 -20.90 -13.58
CA LEU A 9 71.63 -21.16 -12.53
C LEU A 9 70.33 -21.69 -13.15
N TYR A 10 69.71 -22.62 -12.44
CA TYR A 10 68.42 -23.29 -12.69
C TYR A 10 68.40 -24.55 -13.57
N ARG A 11 69.08 -25.59 -13.05
CA ARG A 11 68.39 -26.87 -12.82
C ARG A 11 67.06 -26.61 -12.13
N SER A 12 65.99 -27.30 -12.56
CA SER A 12 64.98 -28.00 -11.73
C SER A 12 63.56 -27.87 -12.29
N LEU A 13 62.88 -29.01 -12.45
CA LEU A 13 61.42 -29.20 -12.53
C LEU A 13 60.76 -28.79 -13.88
N SER A 14 59.96 -29.58 -14.61
CA SER A 14 59.03 -30.67 -14.23
C SER A 14 58.65 -31.48 -15.50
N VAL A 15 58.74 -32.81 -15.50
CA VAL A 15 57.59 -33.75 -15.40
C VAL A 15 56.65 -33.63 -16.61
N LEU A 16 56.83 -34.46 -17.64
CA LEU A 16 56.18 -35.78 -17.84
C LEU A 16 54.98 -35.62 -18.79
N ALA A 17 55.14 -36.17 -19.99
CA ALA A 17 54.09 -36.28 -20.98
C ALA A 17 53.62 -37.75 -21.08
N VAL A 18 52.30 -37.90 -21.24
CA VAL A 18 51.58 -39.00 -21.90
C VAL A 18 51.17 -40.22 -21.06
N ALA A 19 49.91 -40.19 -20.59
CA ALA A 19 48.95 -41.29 -20.65
C ALA A 19 47.56 -40.64 -20.67
N ILE A 20 46.96 -40.30 -21.82
CA ILE A 20 46.05 -41.16 -22.60
C ILE A 20 45.28 -42.13 -21.70
N GLY A 21 44.47 -41.55 -20.80
CA GLY A 21 43.37 -42.21 -20.11
C GLY A 21 42.08 -41.68 -20.70
N LEU A 22 41.38 -42.57 -21.40
CA LEU A 22 40.09 -42.36 -22.04
C LEU A 22 39.01 -42.07 -20.97
N LEU A 23 38.89 -40.82 -20.52
CA LEU A 23 37.62 -40.34 -19.97
C LEU A 23 36.86 -39.74 -21.14
N ALA A 24 35.92 -40.53 -21.66
CA ALA A 24 34.78 -40.00 -22.39
C ALA A 24 34.05 -39.04 -21.43
N MET A 25 34.52 -37.80 -21.35
CA MET A 25 33.60 -36.71 -21.13
C MET A 25 32.73 -36.75 -22.38
N SER A 26 31.55 -37.37 -22.27
CA SER A 26 30.42 -36.93 -23.05
C SER A 26 30.44 -35.41 -22.94
N ALA A 27 30.91 -34.72 -23.98
CA ALA A 27 30.60 -33.34 -24.20
C ALA A 27 29.09 -33.35 -24.43
N ILE A 28 28.33 -33.40 -23.34
CA ILE A 28 26.97 -32.91 -23.32
C ILE A 28 27.16 -31.50 -23.87
N ALA A 29 26.69 -31.27 -25.09
CA ALA A 29 26.74 -29.95 -25.70
C ALA A 29 26.29 -28.99 -24.62
N ALA A 30 27.19 -28.08 -24.20
CA ALA A 30 26.85 -27.07 -23.22
C ALA A 30 25.59 -26.40 -23.77
N SER A 31 24.44 -26.68 -23.17
CA SER A 31 23.17 -26.17 -23.65
C SER A 31 23.29 -24.67 -23.55
N ALA A 32 23.45 -23.97 -24.67
CA ALA A 32 23.49 -22.53 -24.69
C ALA A 32 22.13 -22.05 -24.16
N GLY A 33 22.13 -21.54 -22.94
CA GLY A 33 20.94 -21.02 -22.28
C GLY A 33 21.29 -19.70 -21.61
N THR A 34 20.29 -18.86 -21.42
CA THR A 34 20.41 -17.59 -20.70
C THR A 34 19.46 -17.60 -19.53
N VAL A 35 19.84 -16.93 -18.44
CA VAL A 35 18.96 -16.67 -17.31
C VAL A 35 19.13 -15.23 -16.87
N ASN A 36 18.01 -14.54 -16.74
CA ASN A 36 17.88 -13.23 -16.14
C ASN A 36 16.91 -13.33 -14.98
N ILE A 37 17.05 -12.41 -14.04
CA ILE A 37 16.21 -12.32 -12.86
C ILE A 37 15.80 -10.87 -12.66
N SER A 38 14.57 -10.67 -12.22
CA SER A 38 14.09 -9.40 -11.68
C SER A 38 13.30 -9.65 -10.41
N VAL A 39 13.34 -8.68 -9.50
CA VAL A 39 12.60 -8.72 -8.24
C VAL A 39 11.66 -7.53 -8.17
N GLY A 40 10.38 -7.79 -7.98
CA GLY A 40 9.37 -6.76 -7.72
C GLY A 40 9.02 -6.75 -6.23
N THR A 41 9.01 -5.59 -5.61
CA THR A 41 8.72 -5.45 -4.17
C THR A 41 7.33 -4.85 -3.95
N GLN A 42 6.65 -5.34 -2.92
CA GLN A 42 5.36 -4.83 -2.49
C GLN A 42 5.37 -4.55 -0.99
N CYS A 43 4.84 -3.39 -0.68
CA CYS A 43 4.92 -2.76 0.62
C CYS A 43 3.76 -3.17 1.54
N LEU A 44 2.56 -3.32 0.97
CA LEU A 44 1.35 -3.79 1.67
C LEU A 44 0.56 -4.78 0.77
N PRO A 45 0.51 -6.07 1.12
CA PRO A 45 1.26 -6.75 2.20
C PRO A 45 2.78 -6.71 1.95
N CYS A 46 3.59 -6.88 3.01
CA CYS A 46 5.06 -6.92 2.91
C CYS A 46 5.50 -8.21 2.19
N THR A 47 5.49 -8.16 0.87
CA THR A 47 5.75 -9.28 -0.02
C THR A 47 6.69 -8.86 -1.14
N TYR A 48 7.24 -9.85 -1.83
CA TYR A 48 8.02 -9.62 -3.04
C TYR A 48 7.69 -10.70 -4.06
N SER A 49 8.08 -10.44 -5.30
CA SER A 49 7.91 -11.33 -6.43
C SER A 49 9.27 -11.56 -7.09
N ILE A 50 9.51 -12.79 -7.52
CA ILE A 50 10.69 -13.15 -8.31
C ILE A 50 10.20 -13.46 -9.72
N THR A 51 10.82 -12.84 -10.72
CA THR A 51 10.62 -13.23 -12.12
C THR A 51 11.94 -13.72 -12.68
N VAL A 52 11.96 -14.94 -13.21
CA VAL A 52 13.09 -15.51 -13.93
C VAL A 52 12.73 -15.70 -15.39
N PHE A 53 13.59 -15.25 -16.29
CA PHE A 53 13.31 -15.30 -17.72
C PHE A 53 14.59 -15.48 -18.53
N GLY A 54 14.46 -16.08 -19.70
CA GLY A 54 15.61 -16.39 -20.55
C GLY A 54 15.26 -17.40 -21.63
N GLU A 55 16.29 -18.07 -22.11
CA GLU A 55 16.20 -19.03 -23.21
C GLU A 55 16.90 -20.33 -22.87
N ILE A 56 16.35 -21.45 -23.33
CA ILE A 56 16.90 -22.80 -23.24
C ILE A 56 16.93 -23.43 -24.63
N HIS A 57 18.00 -24.14 -24.94
CA HIS A 57 18.19 -24.67 -26.30
C HIS A 57 17.26 -25.85 -26.65
N GLN A 58 16.61 -26.46 -25.66
CA GLN A 58 15.71 -27.60 -25.86
C GLN A 58 14.29 -27.25 -25.43
N PRO A 59 13.39 -26.97 -26.40
CA PRO A 59 11.97 -26.76 -26.15
C PRO A 59 11.34 -27.91 -25.36
N GLY A 60 10.47 -27.58 -24.39
CA GLY A 60 9.76 -28.58 -23.59
C GLY A 60 10.60 -29.25 -22.48
N THR A 61 11.89 -28.92 -22.34
CA THR A 61 12.70 -29.38 -21.22
C THR A 61 12.40 -28.55 -19.97
N THR A 62 12.10 -29.21 -18.86
CA THR A 62 11.98 -28.57 -17.54
C THR A 62 13.35 -28.53 -16.86
N LEU A 63 13.77 -27.34 -16.44
CA LEU A 63 15.00 -27.08 -15.71
C LEU A 63 14.70 -26.38 -14.38
N THR A 64 15.70 -26.34 -13.50
CA THR A 64 15.58 -25.64 -12.20
C THR A 64 16.45 -24.40 -12.21
N VAL A 65 15.88 -23.26 -11.84
CA VAL A 65 16.62 -22.04 -11.55
C VAL A 65 16.72 -21.91 -10.04
N HIS A 66 17.93 -22.00 -9.51
CA HIS A 66 18.22 -21.67 -8.12
C HIS A 66 18.37 -20.17 -7.99
N THR A 67 17.57 -19.52 -7.14
CA THR A 67 17.62 -18.08 -6.91
C THR A 67 17.95 -17.79 -5.47
N THR A 68 18.88 -16.86 -5.25
CA THR A 68 19.24 -16.32 -3.94
C THR A 68 18.89 -14.84 -3.94
N VAL A 69 18.01 -14.41 -3.04
CA VAL A 69 17.63 -13.00 -2.87
C VAL A 69 18.25 -12.48 -1.59
N HIS A 70 18.92 -11.33 -1.66
CA HIS A 70 19.54 -10.64 -0.54
C HIS A 70 18.75 -9.38 -0.18
N PHE A 71 18.44 -9.24 1.11
CA PHE A 71 17.78 -8.07 1.71
C PHE A 71 18.79 -7.40 2.63
N THR A 72 19.34 -6.26 2.21
CA THR A 72 20.34 -5.52 2.99
C THR A 72 19.68 -4.35 3.70
N SER A 73 19.56 -4.42 5.03
CA SER A 73 19.02 -3.33 5.85
C SER A 73 19.86 -2.08 5.64
N GLN A 74 19.24 -0.96 5.26
CA GLN A 74 19.91 0.32 5.12
C GLN A 74 20.28 0.92 6.49
N SER A 75 19.51 0.62 7.54
CA SER A 75 19.78 1.16 8.88
C SER A 75 20.91 0.42 9.61
N THR A 76 20.99 -0.91 9.47
CA THR A 76 21.94 -1.75 10.22
C THR A 76 23.03 -2.37 9.35
N GLY A 77 22.84 -2.40 8.02
CA GLY A 77 23.71 -3.12 7.09
C GLY A 77 23.56 -4.65 7.16
N ILE A 78 22.65 -5.18 7.97
CA ILE A 78 22.43 -6.62 8.10
C ILE A 78 21.82 -7.17 6.81
N VAL A 79 22.40 -8.25 6.30
CA VAL A 79 21.92 -8.96 5.10
C VAL A 79 21.15 -10.20 5.50
N THR A 80 19.90 -10.30 5.06
CA THR A 80 19.07 -11.50 5.16
C THR A 80 18.94 -12.14 3.79
N THR A 81 19.06 -13.47 3.69
CA THR A 81 19.05 -14.18 2.41
C THR A 81 17.91 -15.19 2.34
N VAL A 82 17.32 -15.33 1.15
CA VAL A 82 16.30 -16.34 0.87
C VAL A 82 16.65 -17.09 -0.39
N ASP A 83 16.72 -18.42 -0.26
CA ASP A 83 16.95 -19.32 -1.38
C ASP A 83 15.64 -19.97 -1.83
N ARG A 84 15.50 -20.11 -3.15
CA ARG A 84 14.32 -20.67 -3.81
C ARG A 84 14.73 -21.42 -5.07
N ASP A 85 14.08 -22.54 -5.33
CA ASP A 85 14.17 -23.24 -6.61
C ASP A 85 12.90 -22.99 -7.42
N ILE A 86 13.07 -22.50 -8.64
CA ILE A 86 11.97 -22.22 -9.57
C ILE A 86 12.09 -23.16 -10.77
N SER A 87 11.08 -24.00 -10.99
CA SER A 87 11.01 -24.84 -12.18
C SER A 87 10.59 -24.00 -13.39
N VAL A 88 11.41 -24.03 -14.44
CA VAL A 88 11.15 -23.33 -15.70
C VAL A 88 11.05 -24.36 -16.82
N THR A 89 10.13 -24.15 -17.75
CA THR A 89 9.99 -24.98 -18.95
C THR A 89 9.98 -24.05 -20.16
N GLY A 90 10.90 -24.29 -21.10
CA GLY A 90 10.96 -23.51 -22.33
C GLY A 90 9.77 -23.82 -23.24
N ASP A 91 9.20 -22.78 -23.82
CA ASP A 91 8.15 -22.89 -24.84
C ASP A 91 8.68 -23.50 -26.15
N ALA A 92 7.86 -23.51 -27.20
CA ALA A 92 8.22 -24.05 -28.51
C ALA A 92 9.45 -23.38 -29.15
N ASN A 93 9.78 -22.15 -28.72
CA ASN A 93 10.95 -21.39 -29.16
C ASN A 93 12.12 -21.47 -28.16
N GLY A 94 11.96 -22.23 -27.07
CA GLY A 94 12.94 -22.32 -26.00
C GLY A 94 12.90 -21.15 -25.02
N GLN A 95 11.91 -20.26 -25.07
CA GLN A 95 11.83 -19.12 -24.15
C GLN A 95 11.07 -19.49 -22.89
N TYR A 96 11.46 -18.90 -21.76
CA TYR A 96 10.72 -19.03 -20.51
C TYR A 96 10.62 -17.68 -19.80
N ASN A 97 9.51 -17.48 -19.10
CA ASN A 97 9.26 -16.33 -18.24
C ASN A 97 8.32 -16.78 -17.12
N VAL A 98 8.85 -16.95 -15.92
CA VAL A 98 8.11 -17.46 -14.76
C VAL A 98 8.19 -16.44 -13.63
N THR A 99 7.02 -15.99 -13.19
CA THR A 99 6.88 -15.11 -12.02
C THR A 99 6.28 -15.90 -10.85
N VAL A 100 6.93 -15.79 -9.70
CA VAL A 100 6.40 -16.26 -8.40
C VAL A 100 5.97 -15.01 -7.61
N PRO A 101 4.66 -14.70 -7.55
CA PRO A 101 4.15 -13.53 -6.85
C PRO A 101 4.01 -13.76 -5.34
N ASP A 102 3.77 -12.68 -4.60
CA ASP A 102 3.29 -12.66 -3.21
C ASP A 102 4.10 -13.47 -2.21
N ILE A 103 5.43 -13.53 -2.39
CA ILE A 103 6.31 -14.23 -1.47
C ILE A 103 6.43 -13.40 -0.18
N PRO A 104 6.10 -13.94 1.00
CA PRO A 104 6.28 -13.23 2.27
C PRO A 104 7.75 -12.83 2.45
N SER A 105 7.97 -11.55 2.75
CA SER A 105 9.31 -11.05 3.07
C SER A 105 9.88 -11.74 4.32
N PRO A 106 11.18 -12.10 4.36
CA PRO A 106 11.84 -12.63 5.55
C PRO A 106 12.11 -11.53 6.60
N VAL A 107 11.96 -10.27 6.21
CA VAL A 107 12.15 -9.08 7.07
C VAL A 107 10.82 -8.39 7.29
N ASP A 108 10.63 -7.82 8.47
CA ASP A 108 9.52 -6.91 8.74
C ASP A 108 9.82 -5.60 8.02
N CYS A 109 8.95 -5.16 7.10
CA CYS A 109 9.11 -3.92 6.30
C CYS A 109 9.04 -2.62 7.15
N THR A 110 9.50 -2.67 8.40
CA THR A 110 9.65 -1.56 9.36
C THR A 110 10.91 -0.74 9.07
N ASP A 111 11.91 -1.32 8.43
CA ASP A 111 13.12 -0.67 7.92
C ASP A 111 13.17 -0.69 6.38
N THR A 112 14.06 0.08 5.77
CA THR A 112 14.35 0.05 4.33
C THR A 112 15.45 -0.95 4.01
N PHE A 113 15.22 -1.82 3.02
CA PHE A 113 16.15 -2.83 2.55
C PHE A 113 16.47 -2.63 1.07
N ASP A 114 17.76 -2.65 0.73
CA ASP A 114 18.21 -2.82 -0.65
C ASP A 114 18.09 -4.30 -1.03
N VAL A 115 17.41 -4.57 -2.14
CA VAL A 115 17.16 -5.92 -2.63
C VAL A 115 18.00 -6.18 -3.88
N SER A 116 18.83 -7.22 -3.78
CA SER A 116 19.57 -7.80 -4.89
C SER A 116 19.25 -9.28 -5.01
N ALA A 117 19.47 -9.86 -6.18
CA ALA A 117 19.25 -11.28 -6.39
C ALA A 117 20.23 -11.87 -7.39
N GLU A 118 20.48 -13.16 -7.23
CA GLU A 118 21.27 -13.98 -8.13
C GLU A 118 20.44 -15.18 -8.56
N ALA A 119 20.62 -15.62 -9.81
CA ALA A 119 19.96 -16.77 -10.38
C ALA A 119 20.97 -17.67 -11.06
N MET A 120 20.85 -18.98 -10.84
CA MET A 120 21.66 -20.03 -11.46
C MET A 120 20.75 -21.03 -12.14
N LEU A 121 20.85 -21.13 -13.47
CA LEU A 121 20.13 -22.12 -14.25
C LEU A 121 20.89 -23.44 -14.23
N MET A 122 20.22 -24.50 -13.77
CA MET A 122 20.79 -25.84 -13.57
C MET A 122 20.06 -26.88 -14.41
N PHE A 123 20.81 -27.89 -14.86
CA PHE A 123 20.27 -29.17 -15.33
C PHE A 123 20.67 -30.28 -14.35
N PRO A 124 20.06 -31.47 -14.44
CA PRO A 124 20.46 -32.61 -13.61
C PRO A 124 21.96 -32.92 -13.77
N GLY A 125 22.76 -32.53 -12.77
CA GLY A 125 24.20 -32.76 -12.72
C GLY A 125 25.10 -31.63 -13.24
N GLY A 126 24.59 -30.43 -13.54
CA GLY A 126 25.46 -29.31 -13.94
C GLY A 126 24.83 -27.92 -14.07
N PHE A 127 25.70 -26.96 -14.34
CA PHE A 127 25.43 -25.52 -14.45
C PHE A 127 25.34 -25.08 -15.92
N ILE A 128 24.40 -24.19 -16.23
CA ILE A 128 24.20 -23.65 -17.59
C ILE A 128 24.63 -22.19 -17.64
N ALA A 129 23.98 -21.35 -16.84
CA ALA A 129 24.14 -19.89 -16.90
C ALA A 129 23.79 -19.27 -15.55
N SER A 130 24.25 -18.03 -15.35
CA SER A 130 23.88 -17.21 -14.20
C SER A 130 23.42 -15.82 -14.65
N GLY A 131 22.60 -15.21 -13.81
CA GLY A 131 22.11 -13.86 -13.95
C GLY A 131 22.07 -13.19 -12.59
N SER A 132 22.16 -11.86 -12.57
CA SER A 132 22.05 -11.08 -11.34
C SER A 132 21.16 -9.87 -11.54
N PHE A 133 20.61 -9.40 -10.42
CA PHE A 133 19.75 -8.24 -10.34
C PHE A 133 20.20 -7.37 -9.18
N THR A 134 20.33 -6.08 -9.44
CA THR A 134 20.51 -5.04 -8.43
C THR A 134 19.56 -3.90 -8.76
N GLY A 135 18.90 -3.34 -7.75
CA GLY A 135 18.11 -2.11 -7.93
C GLY A 135 16.64 -2.20 -7.57
N ALA A 136 16.22 -3.13 -6.70
CA ALA A 136 14.96 -3.01 -5.99
C ALA A 136 15.21 -2.52 -4.56
N THR A 137 14.23 -1.80 -4.01
CA THR A 137 14.18 -1.45 -2.59
C THR A 137 12.89 -2.00 -2.01
N LEU A 138 13.00 -2.65 -0.86
CA LEU A 138 11.88 -3.16 -0.07
C LEU A 138 11.95 -2.46 1.27
N GLY A 139 11.06 -1.53 1.58
CA GLY A 139 11.33 -0.71 2.74
C GLY A 139 10.19 0.04 3.38
N GLY A 140 10.44 0.36 4.66
CA GLY A 140 9.77 1.26 5.57
C GLY A 140 8.44 1.76 5.05
N CYS A 141 7.44 0.90 5.10
CA CYS A 141 6.07 1.37 4.94
C CYS A 141 5.74 2.17 6.18
N SER A 142 6.12 3.45 6.22
CA SER A 142 5.18 4.38 6.82
C SER A 142 3.94 4.26 5.93
N PRO A 143 2.80 3.68 6.40
CA PRO A 143 1.54 3.96 5.71
C PRO A 143 1.55 5.47 5.48
N PRO A 144 1.37 5.96 4.22
CA PRO A 144 1.72 7.32 3.84
C PRO A 144 1.28 8.23 4.96
N GLN A 145 2.23 8.88 5.64
CA GLN A 145 2.01 9.44 6.96
C GLN A 145 0.79 10.36 6.85
N GLY A 146 -0.35 9.88 7.35
CA GLY A 146 -1.61 10.42 6.89
C GLY A 146 -1.67 11.89 7.21
N LYS A 147 -1.88 12.75 6.21
CA LYS A 147 -2.01 14.19 6.46
C LYS A 147 -3.26 14.39 7.30
N THR A 148 -3.08 15.04 8.44
CA THR A 148 -4.20 15.36 9.34
C THR A 148 -4.62 16.81 9.13
N PHE A 149 -5.91 17.03 8.94
CA PHE A 149 -6.50 18.36 8.82
C PHE A 149 -7.86 18.40 9.51
N SER A 150 -8.37 19.62 9.73
CA SER A 150 -9.71 19.84 10.25
C SER A 150 -10.49 20.87 9.42
N ILE A 151 -11.81 20.73 9.41
CA ILE A 151 -12.76 21.67 8.82
C ILE A 151 -13.79 22.04 9.90
N GLY A 152 -14.00 23.34 10.11
CA GLY A 152 -14.97 23.87 11.06
C GLY A 152 -14.33 24.64 12.23
N PRO A 153 -15.12 24.99 13.26
CA PRO A 153 -16.52 24.62 13.47
C PRO A 153 -17.48 25.19 12.41
N SER A 154 -18.41 24.37 11.92
CA SER A 154 -19.38 24.77 10.90
C SER A 154 -20.82 24.36 11.26
N SER A 155 -21.73 25.32 11.26
CA SER A 155 -23.14 25.19 11.65
C SER A 155 -24.07 24.98 10.45
N MET A 156 -23.74 23.99 9.60
CA MET A 156 -24.48 23.69 8.37
C MET A 156 -25.94 23.28 8.61
N GLU A 157 -26.20 22.68 9.76
CA GLU A 157 -27.53 22.26 10.19
C GLU A 157 -28.28 23.34 10.98
N GLY A 158 -27.61 24.46 11.25
CA GLY A 158 -28.04 25.53 12.14
C GLY A 158 -27.94 25.12 13.62
N HIS A 159 -28.71 25.83 14.44
CA HIS A 159 -28.79 25.58 15.88
C HIS A 159 -29.46 24.23 16.16
N LEU A 160 -28.71 23.28 16.71
CA LEU A 160 -29.22 21.97 17.10
C LEU A 160 -29.43 21.87 18.61
N LEU A 161 -30.58 21.34 19.00
CA LEU A 161 -30.90 20.98 20.38
C LEU A 161 -30.81 19.46 20.52
N ILE A 162 -29.62 18.97 20.84
CA ILE A 162 -29.27 17.56 20.85
C ILE A 162 -29.69 16.95 22.20
N ARG A 163 -30.39 15.81 22.16
CA ARG A 163 -30.78 15.06 23.36
C ARG A 163 -29.86 13.86 23.57
N PRO A 164 -29.65 13.42 24.83
CA PRO A 164 -28.95 12.18 25.10
C PRO A 164 -29.65 11.00 24.40
N GLY A 165 -28.89 10.19 23.67
CA GLY A 165 -29.39 9.07 22.88
C GLY A 165 -29.84 9.42 21.46
N ASP A 166 -29.69 10.66 21.01
CA ASP A 166 -29.94 11.01 19.61
C ASP A 166 -28.86 10.40 18.70
N TRP A 167 -29.29 9.88 17.54
CA TRP A 167 -28.39 9.43 16.49
C TRP A 167 -27.86 10.62 15.71
N ILE A 168 -26.54 10.75 15.71
CA ILE A 168 -25.82 11.75 14.94
C ILE A 168 -25.03 11.02 13.87
N SER A 169 -25.26 11.38 12.61
CA SER A 169 -24.55 10.83 11.46
C SER A 169 -23.60 11.86 10.88
N GLY A 170 -22.37 11.46 10.58
CA GLY A 170 -21.35 12.28 9.96
C GLY A 170 -20.92 11.70 8.62
N GLY A 171 -20.58 12.58 7.68
CA GLY A 171 -20.26 12.22 6.31
C GLY A 171 -19.28 13.19 5.69
N TYR A 172 -18.56 12.73 4.68
CA TYR A 172 -17.63 13.56 3.93
C TYR A 172 -17.61 13.18 2.46
N SER A 173 -17.04 14.06 1.67
CA SER A 173 -16.65 13.73 0.31
C SER A 173 -15.38 14.48 -0.05
N PHE A 174 -14.60 13.86 -0.94
CA PHE A 174 -13.37 14.43 -1.43
C PHE A 174 -13.22 14.24 -2.93
N LYS A 175 -12.30 14.98 -3.55
CA LYS A 175 -11.89 14.75 -4.94
C LYS A 175 -10.49 15.28 -5.18
N PHE A 176 -9.79 14.71 -6.16
CA PHE A 176 -8.56 15.31 -6.65
C PHE A 176 -8.84 16.68 -7.27
N VAL A 177 -7.93 17.63 -7.02
CA VAL A 177 -8.03 19.01 -7.54
C VAL A 177 -7.89 19.03 -9.06
N ASN A 178 -7.09 18.13 -9.62
CA ASN A 178 -6.84 17.98 -11.06
C ASN A 178 -6.70 16.49 -11.42
N GLY A 179 -6.72 16.17 -12.72
CA GLY A 179 -6.58 14.79 -13.22
C GLY A 179 -5.13 14.32 -13.42
N GLY A 180 -4.13 14.98 -12.82
CA GLY A 180 -2.71 14.69 -12.99
C GLY A 180 -2.17 13.56 -12.10
N HIS A 181 -3.04 12.75 -11.49
CA HIS A 181 -2.67 11.70 -10.55
C HIS A 181 -2.81 10.31 -11.19
N ALA A 182 -1.93 9.39 -10.77
CA ALA A 182 -2.08 7.97 -11.06
C ALA A 182 -3.28 7.36 -10.31
N ALA A 183 -3.66 6.14 -10.67
CA ALA A 183 -4.65 5.40 -9.90
C ALA A 183 -4.11 5.17 -8.48
N SER A 184 -4.92 5.44 -7.46
CA SER A 184 -4.51 5.31 -6.06
C SER A 184 -5.68 4.92 -5.16
N THR A 185 -5.35 4.27 -4.04
CA THR A 185 -6.28 4.06 -2.94
C THR A 185 -6.10 5.19 -1.94
N VAL A 186 -7.19 5.92 -1.66
CA VAL A 186 -7.23 6.96 -0.62
C VAL A 186 -7.83 6.36 0.64
N THR A 187 -7.03 6.26 1.71
CA THR A 187 -7.48 5.79 3.03
C THR A 187 -7.77 7.00 3.92
N VAL A 188 -8.95 7.00 4.53
CA VAL A 188 -9.45 8.14 5.32
C VAL A 188 -9.88 7.64 6.69
N SER A 189 -9.18 8.06 7.74
CA SER A 189 -9.61 7.88 9.13
C SER A 189 -10.14 9.20 9.66
N SER A 190 -11.37 9.25 10.17
CA SER A 190 -11.99 10.54 10.51
C SER A 190 -12.89 10.53 11.73
N THR A 191 -13.05 11.70 12.32
CA THR A 191 -13.93 11.95 13.46
C THR A 191 -14.75 13.23 13.27
N LEU A 192 -15.87 13.31 13.99
CA LEU A 192 -16.73 14.48 14.04
C LEU A 192 -16.90 14.91 15.50
N THR A 193 -16.43 16.11 15.83
CA THR A 193 -16.54 16.69 17.17
C THR A 193 -17.67 17.70 17.22
N LEU A 194 -18.59 17.53 18.16
CA LEU A 194 -19.71 18.45 18.40
C LEU A 194 -19.55 19.15 19.76
N PRO A 195 -19.13 20.43 19.77
CA PRO A 195 -19.16 21.25 20.98
C PRO A 195 -20.61 21.57 21.39
N PHE A 196 -20.90 21.59 22.69
CA PHE A 196 -22.21 21.95 23.20
C PHE A 196 -22.12 22.91 24.38
N ARG A 197 -23.25 23.57 24.66
CA ARG A 197 -23.50 24.38 25.84
C ARG A 197 -24.71 23.82 26.59
N CYS A 198 -24.67 23.87 27.91
CA CYS A 198 -25.77 23.49 28.79
C CYS A 198 -26.54 24.73 29.29
N ALA A 199 -27.75 24.52 29.81
CA ALA A 199 -28.60 25.60 30.29
C ALA A 199 -27.98 26.41 31.45
N ASP A 200 -27.14 25.78 32.28
CA ASP A 200 -26.37 26.41 33.35
C ASP A 200 -25.16 27.24 32.84
N GLY A 201 -24.94 27.24 31.51
CA GLY A 201 -23.85 27.95 30.86
C GLY A 201 -22.56 27.15 30.71
N THR A 202 -22.47 25.95 31.29
CA THR A 202 -21.30 25.07 31.10
C THR A 202 -21.18 24.63 29.64
N THR A 203 -19.96 24.30 29.21
CA THR A 203 -19.67 23.88 27.84
C THR A 203 -18.88 22.59 27.83
N GLY A 204 -19.10 21.77 26.82
CA GLY A 204 -18.34 20.54 26.60
C GLY A 204 -18.28 20.20 25.12
N GLN A 205 -17.79 19.00 24.81
CA GLN A 205 -17.84 18.43 23.47
C GLN A 205 -17.91 16.91 23.55
N PHE A 206 -18.40 16.29 22.48
CA PHE A 206 -18.30 14.85 22.30
C PHE A 206 -17.90 14.53 20.87
N VAL A 207 -17.38 13.32 20.66
CA VAL A 207 -16.80 12.87 19.39
C VAL A 207 -17.60 11.68 18.87
N ILE A 208 -17.94 11.74 17.59
CA ILE A 208 -18.45 10.61 16.82
C ILE A 208 -17.30 10.09 15.95
N ASN A 209 -16.92 8.83 16.14
CA ASN A 209 -15.93 8.19 15.28
C ASN A 209 -16.61 7.80 13.95
N LEU A 210 -16.07 8.27 12.83
CA LEU A 210 -16.59 7.97 11.50
C LEU A 210 -15.88 6.77 10.85
N GLY A 211 -14.89 6.20 11.53
CA GLY A 211 -14.15 5.02 11.10
C GLY A 211 -13.04 5.33 10.09
N THR A 212 -12.46 4.25 9.59
CA THR A 212 -11.44 4.24 8.54
C THR A 212 -12.05 3.61 7.29
N HIS A 213 -11.94 4.30 6.16
CA HIS A 213 -12.51 3.85 4.88
C HIS A 213 -11.48 3.99 3.77
N ASP A 214 -11.49 3.02 2.85
CA ASP A 214 -10.63 2.99 1.67
C ASP A 214 -11.44 3.27 0.40
N TYR A 215 -10.90 4.14 -0.46
CA TYR A 215 -11.53 4.52 -1.72
C TYR A 215 -10.55 4.31 -2.87
N PHE A 216 -10.90 3.41 -3.78
CA PHE A 216 -10.15 3.25 -5.01
C PHE A 216 -10.50 4.35 -6.01
N VAL A 217 -9.53 5.19 -6.36
CA VAL A 217 -9.71 6.31 -7.30
C VAL A 217 -8.92 6.03 -8.57
N PRO A 218 -9.60 5.82 -9.72
CA PRO A 218 -8.93 5.62 -11.01
C PRO A 218 -8.07 6.82 -11.43
N ALA A 219 -7.05 6.59 -12.24
CA ALA A 219 -6.16 7.64 -12.75
C ALA A 219 -6.96 8.77 -13.43
N GLY A 220 -6.62 10.01 -13.09
CA GLY A 220 -7.24 11.21 -13.64
C GLY A 220 -8.69 11.49 -13.23
N ASN A 221 -9.27 10.73 -12.30
CA ASN A 221 -10.64 10.96 -11.83
C ASN A 221 -10.73 12.17 -10.88
N THR A 222 -11.57 13.15 -11.24
CA THR A 222 -11.80 14.38 -10.47
C THR A 222 -13.22 14.51 -9.91
N ASP A 223 -13.97 13.40 -9.91
CA ASP A 223 -15.32 13.34 -9.34
C ASP A 223 -15.26 13.19 -7.82
N TRP A 224 -16.33 13.66 -7.16
CA TRP A 224 -16.50 13.53 -5.73
C TRP A 224 -16.67 12.06 -5.31
N GLN A 225 -15.81 11.62 -4.40
CA GLN A 225 -15.83 10.32 -3.74
C GLN A 225 -16.33 10.47 -2.30
N PRO A 226 -17.17 9.54 -1.79
CA PRO A 226 -17.80 8.45 -2.52
C PRO A 226 -18.88 8.93 -3.51
N THR A 227 -19.38 10.16 -3.31
CA THR A 227 -20.40 10.77 -4.16
C THR A 227 -20.43 12.28 -4.03
N GLY A 228 -20.89 12.97 -5.08
CA GLY A 228 -21.19 14.40 -5.04
C GLY A 228 -22.54 14.74 -4.38
N ASP A 229 -23.43 13.76 -4.26
CA ASP A 229 -24.81 13.92 -3.82
C ASP A 229 -24.93 13.87 -2.29
N ALA A 230 -25.36 14.98 -1.69
CA ALA A 230 -25.54 15.09 -0.25
C ALA A 230 -26.68 14.21 0.30
N ASN A 231 -27.60 13.75 -0.56
CA ASN A 231 -28.75 12.94 -0.14
C ASN A 231 -28.50 11.43 -0.30
N SER A 232 -27.44 11.05 -1.02
CA SER A 232 -27.08 9.65 -1.20
C SER A 232 -26.59 9.05 0.11
N VAL A 233 -26.97 7.82 0.44
CA VAL A 233 -26.45 7.18 1.66
C VAL A 233 -24.94 6.95 1.64
N LEU A 234 -24.33 6.85 0.45
CA LEU A 234 -22.88 6.70 0.31
C LEU A 234 -22.12 7.93 0.83
N SER A 235 -22.81 9.06 1.04
CA SER A 235 -22.22 10.27 1.59
C SER A 235 -22.10 10.26 3.12
N TRP A 236 -22.56 9.20 3.80
CA TRP A 236 -22.43 9.01 5.25
C TRP A 236 -21.31 8.02 5.57
N ALA A 237 -20.39 8.42 6.45
CA ALA A 237 -19.20 7.63 6.81
C ALA A 237 -19.37 6.89 8.14
N GLY A 238 -20.10 7.49 9.09
CA GLY A 238 -20.37 6.85 10.37
C GLY A 238 -21.44 7.58 11.20
N SER A 239 -21.83 6.95 12.30
CA SER A 239 -22.86 7.44 13.20
C SER A 239 -22.57 7.05 14.64
N GLY A 240 -23.03 7.85 15.60
CA GLY A 240 -22.99 7.49 17.01
C GLY A 240 -24.11 8.14 17.80
N LEU A 241 -24.29 7.65 19.03
CA LEU A 241 -25.28 8.18 19.96
C LEU A 241 -24.71 9.37 20.72
N ALA A 242 -25.51 10.43 20.82
CA ALA A 242 -25.20 11.58 21.64
C ALA A 242 -25.14 11.19 23.14
N PRO A 243 -24.10 11.57 23.88
CA PRO A 243 -23.98 11.26 25.30
C PRO A 243 -24.90 12.15 26.16
N ALA A 244 -24.98 11.86 27.46
CA ALA A 244 -25.62 12.74 28.44
C ALA A 244 -24.67 13.89 28.88
N GLY A 245 -24.19 14.70 27.92
CA GLY A 245 -23.15 15.70 28.17
C GLY A 245 -23.53 16.82 29.16
N CYS A 246 -24.80 17.20 29.20
CA CYS A 246 -25.36 18.14 30.20
C CYS A 246 -26.02 17.43 31.40
N GLY A 247 -25.73 16.14 31.59
CA GLY A 247 -26.41 15.27 32.54
C GLY A 247 -27.65 14.57 31.95
N PRO A 248 -28.21 13.57 32.67
CA PRO A 248 -29.31 12.75 32.17
C PRO A 248 -30.56 13.57 31.83
N GLY A 249 -31.10 13.38 30.62
CA GLY A 249 -32.32 14.04 30.15
C GLY A 249 -32.19 15.52 29.76
N ASN A 250 -31.01 16.13 29.97
CA ASN A 250 -30.79 17.53 29.65
C ASN A 250 -30.32 17.71 28.20
N ILE A 251 -30.77 18.80 27.58
CA ILE A 251 -30.46 19.16 26.21
C ILE A 251 -29.05 19.75 26.12
N MET A 252 -28.31 19.34 25.09
CA MET A 252 -27.05 19.92 24.66
C MET A 252 -27.31 20.91 23.52
N ASP A 253 -27.05 22.19 23.76
CA ASP A 253 -27.14 23.25 22.75
C ASP A 253 -25.89 23.25 21.86
N ASN A 254 -26.04 22.81 20.61
CA ASN A 254 -25.02 22.89 19.59
C ASN A 254 -25.34 24.03 18.60
N SER A 255 -25.01 25.25 19.01
CA SER A 255 -25.11 26.45 18.15
C SER A 255 -23.86 26.69 17.30
N LYS A 256 -22.69 26.17 17.73
CA LYS A 256 -21.41 26.32 17.02
C LYS A 256 -21.27 25.38 15.82
N GLY A 257 -22.10 24.35 15.72
CA GLY A 257 -22.00 23.31 14.71
C GLY A 257 -20.93 22.27 15.00
N ALA A 258 -20.38 21.62 13.97
CA ALA A 258 -19.45 20.50 14.15
C ALA A 258 -18.06 20.79 13.55
N ILE A 259 -17.06 20.08 14.06
CA ILE A 259 -15.67 20.09 13.57
C ILE A 259 -15.38 18.71 13.02
N PHE A 260 -14.99 18.64 11.75
CA PHE A 260 -14.53 17.41 11.12
C PHE A 260 -13.01 17.35 11.18
N GLU A 261 -12.46 16.23 11.60
CA GLU A 261 -11.03 15.95 11.58
C GLU A 261 -10.79 14.67 10.80
N ALA A 262 -9.80 14.68 9.91
CA ALA A 262 -9.44 13.50 9.13
C ALA A 262 -7.93 13.37 8.97
N THR A 263 -7.48 12.12 9.01
CA THR A 263 -6.14 11.66 8.65
C THR A 263 -6.25 10.90 7.34
N VAL A 264 -5.53 11.37 6.31
CA VAL A 264 -5.66 10.87 4.93
C VAL A 264 -4.34 10.41 4.38
N SER A 265 -4.31 9.23 3.77
CA SER A 265 -3.16 8.69 3.07
C SER A 265 -3.53 8.22 1.66
N GLN A 266 -2.55 8.22 0.74
CA GLN A 266 -2.72 7.79 -0.65
C GLN A 266 -1.71 6.68 -0.97
N ASN A 267 -2.15 5.57 -1.58
CA ASN A 267 -1.26 4.49 -1.99
C ASN A 267 -1.53 4.07 -3.46
N PRO A 268 -0.56 4.24 -4.38
CA PRO A 268 0.72 4.95 -4.18
C PRO A 268 0.50 6.43 -3.86
N ASP A 269 1.48 7.07 -3.23
CA ASP A 269 1.45 8.52 -3.06
C ASP A 269 1.52 9.19 -4.44
N THR A 270 0.55 10.08 -4.71
CA THR A 270 0.46 10.76 -6.00
C THR A 270 0.99 12.20 -5.95
N GLY A 271 1.32 12.72 -4.76
CA GLY A 271 1.65 14.13 -4.55
C GLY A 271 0.52 15.11 -4.92
N SER A 272 -0.66 14.61 -5.30
CA SER A 272 -1.77 15.41 -5.79
C SER A 272 -2.70 15.82 -4.65
N LEU A 273 -3.10 17.10 -4.69
CA LEU A 273 -3.95 17.70 -3.67
C LEU A 273 -5.41 17.23 -3.79
N LEU A 274 -6.08 17.18 -2.65
CA LEU A 274 -7.48 16.78 -2.52
C LEU A 274 -8.32 17.97 -2.01
N ASN A 275 -9.50 18.16 -2.59
CA ASN A 275 -10.54 19.02 -2.02
C ASN A 275 -11.47 18.18 -1.14
N TRP A 276 -11.88 18.74 -0.01
CA TRP A 276 -12.66 18.09 1.03
C TRP A 276 -13.86 18.92 1.43
N ARG A 277 -14.96 18.23 1.77
CA ARG A 277 -16.13 18.81 2.43
C ARG A 277 -16.76 17.77 3.33
N PHE A 278 -17.43 18.22 4.38
CA PHE A 278 -18.12 17.33 5.31
C PHE A 278 -19.56 17.78 5.52
N LYS A 279 -20.34 16.92 6.15
CA LYS A 279 -21.70 17.19 6.61
C LYS A 279 -21.99 16.37 7.86
N TYR A 280 -23.03 16.76 8.57
CA TYR A 280 -23.56 15.99 9.69
C TYR A 280 -25.06 16.20 9.82
N ARG A 281 -25.73 15.31 10.55
CA ARG A 281 -27.16 15.41 10.78
C ARG A 281 -27.53 14.80 12.13
N ASP A 282 -28.39 15.49 12.86
CA ASP A 282 -29.21 14.94 13.95
C ASP A 282 -30.68 15.04 13.50
N PRO A 283 -31.28 13.96 12.97
CA PRO A 283 -32.66 14.01 12.52
C PRO A 283 -33.64 14.35 13.65
N ASN A 284 -33.35 13.97 14.91
CA ASN A 284 -34.25 14.22 16.03
C ASN A 284 -34.30 15.70 16.38
N ALA A 285 -33.14 16.35 16.48
CA ALA A 285 -33.04 17.80 16.70
C ALA A 285 -33.71 18.63 15.59
N LYS A 286 -33.89 18.05 14.39
CA LYS A 286 -34.62 18.65 13.26
C LYS A 286 -36.10 18.28 13.22
N GLY A 287 -36.62 17.60 14.24
CA GLY A 287 -38.03 17.19 14.35
C GLY A 287 -38.41 16.05 13.40
N LYS A 288 -37.43 15.24 12.96
CA LYS A 288 -37.62 14.12 12.03
C LYS A 288 -37.58 12.75 12.70
N GLY A 289 -37.52 12.75 14.03
CA GLY A 289 -37.40 11.55 14.86
C GLY A 289 -35.98 11.04 14.96
N ASN A 290 -35.73 10.15 15.91
CA ASN A 290 -34.40 9.60 16.16
C ASN A 290 -34.06 8.50 15.14
N VAL A 291 -33.22 8.84 14.14
CA VAL A 291 -32.90 7.99 12.98
C VAL A 291 -31.40 7.91 12.79
N ASN A 292 -30.87 6.70 12.66
CA ASN A 292 -29.51 6.48 12.17
C ASN A 292 -29.51 6.51 10.63
N CYS A 293 -28.84 7.49 10.01
CA CYS A 293 -28.82 7.63 8.56
C CYS A 293 -28.00 6.53 7.85
N LEU A 294 -27.23 5.73 8.58
CA LEU A 294 -26.54 4.54 8.06
C LEU A 294 -27.34 3.24 8.23
N ASP A 295 -28.39 3.21 9.07
CA ASP A 295 -29.15 1.99 9.33
C ASP A 295 -30.00 1.57 8.13
N THR A 296 -29.47 0.63 7.34
CA THR A 296 -30.11 0.11 6.13
C THR A 296 -31.50 -0.50 6.34
N THR A 297 -31.88 -0.80 7.59
CA THR A 297 -33.20 -1.35 7.91
C THR A 297 -34.27 -0.28 8.14
N ASP A 298 -33.88 0.98 8.42
CA ASP A 298 -34.82 2.09 8.58
C ASP A 298 -35.16 2.72 7.22
N PRO A 299 -36.41 2.57 6.71
CA PRO A 299 -36.80 3.12 5.41
C PRO A 299 -36.77 4.66 5.38
N ARG A 300 -36.76 5.33 6.54
CA ARG A 300 -36.72 6.79 6.62
C ARG A 300 -35.35 7.36 6.25
N ARG A 301 -34.28 6.56 6.30
CA ARG A 301 -32.92 7.03 6.00
C ARG A 301 -32.74 7.55 4.57
N ASN A 302 -33.53 7.05 3.63
CA ASN A 302 -33.47 7.46 2.22
C ASN A 302 -34.24 8.76 1.96
N LYS A 303 -34.94 9.30 2.95
CA LYS A 303 -35.71 10.53 2.80
C LYS A 303 -34.80 11.73 3.03
N ALA A 304 -34.66 12.57 2.00
CA ALA A 304 -33.86 13.79 2.06
C ALA A 304 -34.32 14.77 3.15
N ASP A 305 -35.61 14.78 3.52
CA ASP A 305 -36.06 15.64 4.61
C ASP A 305 -35.65 15.12 6.01
N VAL A 306 -35.35 13.83 6.15
CA VAL A 306 -34.89 13.18 7.38
C VAL A 306 -33.37 13.23 7.47
N CYS A 307 -32.70 12.65 6.48
CA CYS A 307 -31.26 12.42 6.42
C CYS A 307 -30.57 13.22 5.31
N GLY A 308 -31.22 14.20 4.70
CA GLY A 308 -30.52 15.21 3.88
C GLY A 308 -29.87 16.25 4.79
N ALA A 309 -28.63 16.59 4.45
CA ALA A 309 -27.83 17.61 5.13
C ALA A 309 -27.03 18.40 4.10
N SER A 310 -26.69 19.63 4.45
CA SER A 310 -25.89 20.50 3.58
C SER A 310 -24.40 20.17 3.70
N TRP A 311 -23.66 20.30 2.60
CA TRP A 311 -22.21 20.24 2.61
C TRP A 311 -21.59 21.50 3.22
N SER A 312 -20.40 21.33 3.80
CA SER A 312 -19.58 22.44 4.30
C SER A 312 -19.01 23.24 3.15
N GLU A 313 -18.28 24.30 3.49
CA GLU A 313 -17.30 24.84 2.57
C GLU A 313 -16.31 23.74 2.11
N THR A 314 -15.74 23.95 0.93
CA THR A 314 -14.70 23.06 0.41
C THR A 314 -13.34 23.56 0.83
N VAL A 315 -12.58 22.71 1.52
CA VAL A 315 -11.20 22.98 1.96
C VAL A 315 -10.25 22.10 1.16
N ARG A 316 -9.12 22.66 0.72
CA ARG A 316 -8.06 21.88 0.08
C ARG A 316 -7.13 21.32 1.15
N ASP A 317 -6.68 20.08 1.01
CA ASP A 317 -5.65 19.53 1.91
C ASP A 317 -4.40 20.42 1.88
N PRO A 318 -3.75 20.64 3.04
CA PRO A 318 -2.52 21.43 3.13
C PRO A 318 -1.31 20.73 2.51
#